data_AF-A0A7C1Z2Q0-F1
#
_entry.id   AF-A0A7C1Z2Q0-F1
#
_cell.length_a   1.000
_cell.length_b   1.000
_cell.length_c   1.000
_cell.angle_alpha   90.00
_cell.angle_beta   90.00
_cell.angle_gamma   90.00
#
_symmetry.space_group_name_H-M   'P 1'
#
loop_
_entity.id
_entity.type
_entity.pdbx_description
1 polymer ?
#
loop_
_entity_poly.entity_id
_entity_poly.type
_entity_poly.pdbx_seq_one_letter_code
_entity_poly.pdbx_strand_id
1 'polypeptide(L)'
;MDISEFNEHLIAIRELMIQEKYSDALVTIDMLKELDKKGDNDFSYNLMHQLYQLDSNCRSAFHQQIILEIIKDISNKEQSISLNKLYQILRDKSNLKIGNEILRKEVELLILRDLLKCKIEGNQIIF
;
A
#
# COMPACT_ATOMS: atom_id res chain seq x y z
N MET A 1 -10.57 -5.00 24.64
CA MET A 1 -11.10 -5.61 23.40
C MET A 1 -10.88 -7.09 23.53
N ASP A 2 -11.88 -7.92 23.24
CA ASP A 2 -11.69 -9.36 23.31
C ASP A 2 -11.21 -9.96 21.97
N ILE A 3 -10.94 -11.27 21.96
CA ILE A 3 -10.46 -11.98 20.77
C ILE A 3 -11.52 -12.02 19.65
N SER A 4 -12.81 -12.05 20.00
CA SER A 4 -13.90 -12.06 19.02
C SER A 4 -13.96 -10.72 18.30
N GLU A 5 -13.99 -9.63 19.07
CA GLU A 5 -13.96 -8.25 18.56
C GLU A 5 -12.72 -8.00 17.68
N PHE A 6 -11.54 -8.49 18.09
CA PHE A 6 -10.32 -8.36 17.27
C PHE A 6 -10.46 -9.08 15.93
N ASN A 7 -11.00 -10.31 15.93
CA ASN A 7 -11.22 -11.08 14.71
C ASN A 7 -12.23 -10.40 13.77
N GLU A 8 -13.29 -9.81 14.31
CA GLU A 8 -14.25 -9.04 13.54
C GLU A 8 -13.57 -7.86 12.83
N HIS A 9 -12.67 -7.15 13.52
CA HIS A 9 -11.87 -6.11 12.87
C HIS A 9 -10.94 -6.66 11.77
N LEU A 10 -10.29 -7.81 11.97
CA LEU A 10 -9.47 -8.44 10.91
C LEU A 10 -10.31 -8.81 9.68
N ILE A 11 -11.55 -9.27 9.87
CA ILE A 11 -12.48 -9.56 8.78
C ILE A 11 -12.89 -8.27 8.07
N ALA A 12 -13.29 -7.24 8.82
CA ALA A 12 -13.68 -5.95 8.27
C ALA A 12 -12.53 -5.30 7.45
N ILE A 13 -11.28 -5.40 7.92
CA ILE A 13 -10.11 -4.96 7.16
C ILE A 13 -10.02 -5.66 5.80
N ARG A 14 -10.18 -6.99 5.77
CA ARG A 14 -10.14 -7.77 4.52
C ARG A 14 -11.27 -7.36 3.57
N GLU A 15 -12.47 -7.15 4.09
CA GLU A 15 -13.62 -6.68 3.30
C GLU A 15 -13.38 -5.30 2.70
N LEU A 16 -12.84 -4.36 3.49
CA LEU A 16 -12.45 -3.03 3.01
C LEU A 16 -11.38 -3.13 1.91
N MET A 17 -10.39 -3.99 2.07
CA MET A 17 -9.36 -4.22 1.05
C MET A 17 -9.94 -4.81 -0.25
N ILE A 18 -10.89 -5.75 -0.16
CA ILE A 18 -11.60 -6.29 -1.35
C ILE A 18 -12.38 -5.19 -2.07
N GLN A 19 -12.95 -4.25 -1.33
CA GLN A 19 -13.64 -3.07 -1.86
C GLN A 19 -12.69 -1.95 -2.30
N GLU A 20 -11.37 -2.17 -2.27
CA GLU A 20 -10.32 -1.17 -2.54
C GLU A 20 -10.39 0.08 -1.64
N LYS A 21 -11.05 -0.01 -0.48
CA LYS A 21 -11.13 1.05 0.54
C LYS A 21 -9.92 1.02 1.47
N TYR A 22 -8.73 1.12 0.89
CA TYR A 22 -7.49 0.91 1.65
C TYR A 22 -7.25 1.97 2.73
N SER A 23 -7.66 3.22 2.52
CA SER A 23 -7.53 4.27 3.54
C SER A 23 -8.32 3.91 4.80
N ASP A 24 -9.56 3.45 4.66
CA ASP A 24 -10.41 3.05 5.78
C ASP A 24 -9.87 1.80 6.48
N ALA A 25 -9.34 0.86 5.70
CA ALA A 25 -8.67 -0.33 6.23
C ALA A 25 -7.44 0.06 7.06
N LEU A 26 -6.61 0.99 6.58
CA LEU A 26 -5.42 1.47 7.29
C LEU A 26 -5.75 2.16 8.60
N VAL A 27 -6.83 2.95 8.67
CA VAL A 27 -7.30 3.54 9.93
C VAL A 27 -7.60 2.45 10.96
N THR A 28 -8.31 1.39 10.56
CA THR A 28 -8.63 0.27 11.44
C THR A 28 -7.38 -0.50 11.87
N ILE A 29 -6.44 -0.74 10.95
CA ILE A 29 -5.17 -1.41 11.23
C ILE A 29 -4.33 -0.61 12.25
N ASP A 30 -4.20 0.70 12.04
CA ASP A 30 -3.42 1.56 12.93
C ASP A 30 -4.04 1.62 14.33
N MET A 31 -5.37 1.67 14.43
CA MET A 31 -6.07 1.55 15.71
C MET A 31 -5.73 0.24 16.44
N LEU A 32 -5.79 -0.91 15.76
CA LEU A 32 -5.45 -2.21 16.36
C LEU A 32 -3.99 -2.30 16.80
N LYS A 33 -3.05 -1.75 16.02
CA LYS A 33 -1.62 -1.73 16.36
C LYS A 33 -1.33 -0.84 17.57
N GLU A 34 -2.07 0.24 17.77
CA GLU A 34 -1.93 1.08 18.97
C GLU A 34 -2.46 0.40 20.23
N LEU A 35 -3.48 -0.46 20.12
CA LEU A 35 -3.97 -1.27 21.24
C LEU A 35 -2.94 -2.31 21.69
N ASP A 36 -2.19 -2.90 20.75
CA ASP A 36 -1.08 -3.81 21.05
C ASP A 36 0.07 -3.10 21.79
N LYS A 37 0.50 -1.93 21.30
CA LYS A 37 1.59 -1.15 21.92
C LYS A 37 1.32 -0.73 23.36
N LYS A 38 0.05 -0.49 23.71
CA LYS A 38 -0.33 -0.09 25.07
C LYS A 38 -0.24 -1.24 26.07
N GLY A 39 -0.09 -2.48 25.60
CA GLY A 39 -0.06 -3.68 26.45
C GLY A 39 -1.41 -3.96 27.12
N ASP A 40 -2.48 -3.31 26.65
CA ASP A 40 -3.81 -3.40 27.24
C ASP A 40 -4.51 -4.73 26.93
N ASN A 41 -3.96 -5.54 26.02
CA ASN A 41 -4.55 -6.80 25.58
C ASN A 41 -3.45 -7.83 25.28
N ASP A 42 -3.59 -9.04 25.83
CA ASP A 42 -2.69 -10.17 25.57
C ASP A 42 -3.18 -10.94 24.33
N PHE A 43 -3.10 -10.29 23.16
CA PHE A 43 -3.52 -10.92 21.91
C PHE A 43 -2.53 -12.01 21.50
N SER A 44 -3.06 -13.15 21.05
CA SER A 44 -2.20 -14.25 20.63
C SER A 44 -1.25 -13.82 19.50
N TYR A 45 -0.02 -14.34 19.52
CA TYR A 45 0.99 -14.13 18.48
C TYR A 45 0.43 -14.29 17.05
N ASN A 46 -0.46 -15.26 16.84
CA ASN A 46 -1.08 -15.52 15.54
C ASN A 46 -1.93 -14.34 15.05
N LEU A 47 -2.75 -13.74 15.93
CA LEU A 47 -3.60 -12.61 15.57
C LEU A 47 -2.76 -11.37 15.22
N MET A 48 -1.72 -11.12 16.01
CA MET A 48 -0.78 -10.03 15.73
C MET A 48 -0.04 -10.27 14.41
N HIS A 49 0.41 -11.50 14.16
CA HIS A 49 1.05 -11.83 12.89
C HIS A 49 0.13 -11.58 11.69
N GLN A 50 -1.15 -11.97 11.79
CA GLN A 50 -2.14 -11.68 10.75
C GLN A 50 -2.36 -10.18 10.55
N LEU A 51 -2.43 -9.40 11.63
CA LEU A 51 -2.56 -7.94 11.55
C LEU A 51 -1.37 -7.32 10.81
N TYR A 52 -0.14 -7.73 11.12
CA TYR A 52 1.05 -7.22 10.43
C TYR A 52 1.11 -7.63 8.95
N GLN A 53 0.65 -8.83 8.61
CA GLN A 53 0.51 -9.23 7.20
C GLN A 53 -0.52 -8.35 6.47
N LEU A 54 -1.68 -8.09 7.10
CA LEU A 54 -2.71 -7.22 6.54
C LEU A 54 -2.20 -5.78 6.39
N ASP A 55 -1.49 -5.26 7.38
CA ASP A 55 -0.85 -3.94 7.31
C ASP A 55 0.09 -3.83 6.11
N SER A 56 1.01 -4.78 5.96
CA SER A 56 1.95 -4.77 4.84
C SER A 56 1.24 -4.85 3.48
N ASN A 57 0.23 -5.72 3.37
CA ASN A 57 -0.52 -5.89 2.12
C ASN A 57 -1.38 -4.67 1.79
N CYS A 58 -2.06 -4.11 2.79
CA CYS A 58 -2.94 -2.95 2.63
C CYS A 58 -2.15 -1.70 2.24
N ARG A 59 -0.98 -1.44 2.86
CA ARG A 59 -0.12 -0.32 2.46
C ARG A 59 0.41 -0.48 1.05
N SER A 60 0.87 -1.68 0.69
CA SER A 60 1.34 -1.96 -0.68
C SER A 60 0.21 -1.73 -1.70
N ALA A 61 -0.98 -2.25 -1.46
CA ALA A 61 -2.14 -2.05 -2.34
C ALA A 61 -2.55 -0.56 -2.45
N PHE A 62 -2.57 0.17 -1.34
CA PHE A 62 -2.83 1.61 -1.33
C PHE A 62 -1.80 2.39 -2.14
N HIS A 63 -0.51 2.11 -1.95
CA HIS A 63 0.56 2.75 -2.72
C HIS A 63 0.41 2.44 -4.21
N GLN A 64 0.17 1.17 -4.55
CA GLN A 64 -0.02 0.71 -5.92
C GLN A 64 -1.19 1.40 -6.62
N GLN A 65 -2.31 1.60 -5.92
CA GLN A 65 -3.47 2.32 -6.46
C GLN A 65 -3.09 3.75 -6.89
N ILE A 66 -2.42 4.51 -6.00
CA ILE A 66 -2.00 5.89 -6.27
C ILE A 66 -0.95 5.94 -7.39
N ILE A 67 0.04 5.04 -7.34
CA ILE A 67 1.10 4.95 -8.35
C ILE A 67 0.50 4.66 -9.73
N LEU A 68 -0.44 3.71 -9.83
CA LEU A 68 -1.12 3.38 -11.08
C LEU A 68 -1.87 4.55 -11.66
N GLU A 69 -2.62 5.30 -10.84
CA GLU A 69 -3.37 6.48 -11.27
C GLU A 69 -2.42 7.53 -11.87
N ILE A 70 -1.36 7.86 -11.15
CA ILE A 70 -0.38 8.87 -11.60
C ILE A 70 0.37 8.40 -12.85
N ILE A 71 0.77 7.12 -12.92
CA ILE A 71 1.47 6.60 -14.09
C ILE A 71 0.56 6.62 -15.32
N LYS A 72 -0.71 6.20 -15.20
CA LYS A 72 -1.68 6.26 -16.30
C LYS A 72 -1.86 7.68 -16.84
N ASP A 73 -1.93 8.66 -15.94
CA ASP A 73 -2.03 10.07 -16.34
C ASP A 73 -0.80 10.58 -17.09
N ILE A 74 0.38 10.09 -16.72
CA ILE A 74 1.66 10.48 -17.33
C ILE A 74 1.89 9.75 -18.65
N SER A 75 1.58 8.46 -18.73
CA SER A 75 1.77 7.65 -19.95
C SER A 75 0.93 8.12 -21.13
N ASN A 76 -0.17 8.84 -20.86
CA ASN A 76 -0.98 9.48 -21.89
C ASN A 76 -0.29 10.70 -22.54
N LYS A 77 0.80 11.22 -21.95
CA LYS A 77 1.44 12.50 -22.32
C LYS A 77 2.93 12.37 -22.60
N GLU A 78 3.61 11.46 -21.91
CA GLU A 78 5.04 11.22 -22.00
C GLU A 78 5.27 9.76 -22.39
N GLN A 79 6.36 9.46 -23.10
CA GLN A 79 6.77 8.07 -23.43
C GLN A 79 7.55 7.41 -22.29
N SER A 80 8.06 8.19 -21.34
CA SER A 80 8.86 7.69 -20.23
C SER A 80 8.88 8.67 -19.07
N ILE A 81 9.13 8.18 -17.86
CA ILE A 81 9.39 9.00 -16.68
C ILE A 81 10.51 8.42 -15.83
N SER A 82 11.33 9.27 -15.21
CA SER A 82 12.31 8.79 -14.22
C SER A 82 11.66 8.48 -12.88
N LEU A 83 12.13 7.43 -12.18
CA LEU A 83 11.65 7.08 -10.83
C LEU A 83 11.78 8.25 -9.86
N ASN A 84 12.85 9.05 -9.97
CA ASN A 84 13.03 10.26 -9.16
C ASN A 84 11.95 11.32 -9.44
N LYS A 85 11.58 11.54 -10.71
CA LYS A 85 10.50 12.48 -11.07
C LYS A 85 9.15 11.95 -10.58
N LEU A 86 8.90 10.65 -10.73
CA LEU A 86 7.71 10.00 -10.21
C LEU A 86 7.60 10.15 -8.68
N TYR A 87 8.70 9.94 -7.95
CA TYR A 87 8.76 10.15 -6.50
C TYR A 87 8.38 11.58 -6.10
N GLN A 88 8.95 12.60 -6.77
CA GLN A 88 8.58 13.99 -6.47
C GLN A 88 7.10 14.25 -6.74
N ILE A 89 6.57 13.76 -7.86
CA ILE A 89 5.13 13.90 -8.19
C ILE A 89 4.25 13.24 -7.12
N LEU A 90 4.59 12.03 -6.66
CA LEU A 90 3.87 11.33 -5.61
C LEU A 90 3.87 12.12 -4.30
N ARG A 91 5.04 12.64 -3.91
CA ARG A 91 5.20 13.45 -2.71
C ARG A 91 4.36 14.72 -2.76
N ASP A 92 4.37 15.41 -3.90
CA ASP A 92 3.76 16.73 -4.05
C ASP A 92 2.24 16.65 -4.27
N LYS A 93 1.75 15.66 -5.05
CA LYS A 93 0.33 15.55 -5.41
C LYS A 93 -0.50 14.71 -4.45
N SER A 94 0.07 13.63 -3.94
CA SER A 94 -0.68 12.62 -3.16
C SER A 94 -0.27 12.58 -1.69
N ASN A 95 0.70 13.42 -1.27
CA ASN A 95 1.34 13.38 0.04
C ASN A 95 1.92 11.98 0.39
N LEU A 96 2.10 11.11 -0.61
CA LEU A 96 2.58 9.75 -0.40
C LEU A 96 4.08 9.79 -0.14
N LYS A 97 4.45 9.57 1.13
CA LYS A 97 5.85 9.54 1.57
C LYS A 97 6.36 8.10 1.58
N ILE A 98 6.78 7.62 0.42
CA ILE A 98 7.41 6.29 0.27
C ILE A 98 8.86 6.43 -0.15
N GLY A 99 9.76 5.60 0.38
CA GLY A 99 11.17 5.63 -0.04
C GLY A 99 11.34 5.26 -1.52
N ASN A 100 12.39 5.77 -2.18
CA ASN A 100 12.67 5.45 -3.59
C ASN A 100 12.77 3.95 -3.88
N GLU A 101 13.35 3.18 -2.96
CA GLU A 101 13.44 1.71 -3.08
C GLU A 101 12.07 1.05 -3.02
N ILE A 102 11.20 1.53 -2.14
CA ILE A 102 9.81 1.05 -2.02
C ILE A 102 9.05 1.41 -3.28
N LEU A 103 9.13 2.65 -3.76
CA LEU A 103 8.50 3.06 -5.02
C LEU A 103 8.88 2.15 -6.18
N ARG A 104 10.20 1.91 -6.36
CA ARG A 104 10.67 1.01 -7.41
C ARG A 104 10.06 -0.38 -7.28
N LYS A 105 10.08 -0.96 -6.06
CA LYS A 105 9.52 -2.28 -5.79
C LYS A 105 8.01 -2.33 -6.09
N GLU A 106 7.25 -1.30 -5.73
CA GLU A 106 5.81 -1.25 -6.01
C GLU A 106 5.55 -1.18 -7.52
N VAL A 107 6.32 -0.40 -8.29
CA VAL A 107 6.22 -0.38 -9.76
C VAL A 107 6.59 -1.75 -10.35
N GLU A 108 7.65 -2.38 -9.88
CA GLU A 108 8.05 -3.73 -10.32
C GLU A 108 6.95 -4.76 -10.04
N LEU A 109 6.30 -4.71 -8.87
CA LEU A 109 5.16 -5.56 -8.53
C LEU A 109 3.96 -5.33 -9.45
N LEU A 110 3.67 -4.08 -9.79
CA LEU A 110 2.60 -3.74 -10.74
C LEU A 110 2.86 -4.32 -12.14
N ILE A 111 4.11 -4.29 -12.60
CA ILE A 111 4.51 -4.89 -13.88
C ILE A 111 4.40 -6.41 -13.81
N LEU A 112 4.93 -7.04 -12.76
CA LEU A 112 4.90 -8.50 -12.58
C LEU A 112 3.47 -9.06 -12.50
N ARG A 113 2.51 -8.26 -12.01
CA ARG A 113 1.09 -8.60 -11.92
C ARG A 113 0.30 -8.26 -13.19
N ASP A 114 0.96 -7.77 -14.25
CA ASP A 114 0.34 -7.30 -15.50
C ASP A 114 -0.69 -6.17 -15.28
N LEU A 115 -0.57 -5.43 -14.18
CA LEU A 115 -1.41 -4.26 -13.88
C LEU A 115 -0.86 -2.98 -14.51
N LEU A 116 0.45 -2.97 -14.80
CA LEU A 116 1.13 -1.87 -15.46
C LEU A 116 1.98 -2.37 -16.63
N LYS A 117 1.60 -1.97 -17.84
CA LYS A 117 2.29 -2.32 -19.08
C LYS A 117 3.40 -1.32 -19.35
N CYS A 118 4.56 -1.53 -18.73
CA CYS A 118 5.75 -0.71 -18.93
C CYS A 118 7.02 -1.52 -18.66
N LYS A 119 8.19 -0.97 -19.01
CA LYS A 119 9.50 -1.53 -18.68
C LYS A 119 10.30 -0.58 -17.81
N ILE A 120 11.07 -1.11 -16.85
CA ILE A 120 12.06 -0.32 -16.11
C ILE A 120 13.45 -0.51 -16.75
N GLU A 121 14.09 0.58 -17.13
CA GLU A 121 15.47 0.62 -17.61
C GLU A 121 16.29 1.59 -16.77
N GLY A 122 17.18 1.06 -15.91
CA GLY A 122 17.95 1.87 -14.98
C GLY A 122 17.04 2.64 -14.02
N ASN A 123 16.99 3.97 -14.19
CA ASN A 123 16.15 4.89 -13.41
C ASN A 123 14.89 5.35 -14.17
N GLN A 124 14.61 4.80 -15.36
CA GLN A 124 13.49 5.19 -16.21
C GLN A 124 12.41 4.11 -16.22
N ILE A 125 11.16 4.56 -16.25
CA ILE A 125 9.98 3.78 -16.59
C ILE A 125 9.61 4.16 -18.02
N ILE A 126 9.54 3.18 -18.91
CA ILE A 126 9.22 3.33 -20.34
C ILE A 126 7.84 2.71 -20.57
N PHE A 127 6.88 3.51 -21.02
CA PHE A 127 5.48 3.09 -21.21
C PHE A 127 5.25 2.40 -22.55
#